data_AF-K1DY56-F1
#
_entry.id   AF-K1DY56-F1
#
_cell.length_a   1.000
_cell.length_b   1.000
_cell.length_c   1.000
_cell.angle_alpha   90.00
_cell.angle_beta   90.00
_cell.angle_gamma   90.00
#
_symmetry.space_group_name_H-M   'P 1'
#
loop_
_entity.id
_entity.type
_entity.pdbx_description
1 polymer ?
#
loop_
_entity_poly.entity_id
_entity_poly.type
_entity_poly.pdbx_seq_one_letter_code
_entity_poly.pdbx_strand_id
1 'polypeptide(L)'
;MKPLDVLGVRVEMPTSQPIVLLRERDGGRHVPIWIGAAEATAIAYAQEGVEPPRPLTHDLLVDVIAAVGRELTTVRIDAVLEGVFHATLVLDDGTEISSRTSDGVALALRTGAQIVATDAVLDEVGIESSDEEEDEVAKFKEFLDEVSPEDFEAPDEDPPAT
;
A
#
# COMPACT_ATOMS: atom_id res chain seq x y z
N MET A 1 -15.29 -12.00 2.61
CA MET A 1 -13.92 -11.55 2.31
C MET A 1 -13.84 -11.29 0.82
N LYS A 2 -13.43 -10.09 0.43
CA LYS A 2 -13.32 -9.63 -0.96
C LYS A 2 -11.86 -9.41 -1.31
N PRO A 3 -11.37 -9.93 -2.45
CA PRO A 3 -10.00 -9.74 -2.88
C PRO A 3 -9.73 -8.29 -3.27
N LEU A 4 -8.56 -7.78 -2.87
CA LEU A 4 -8.11 -6.44 -3.17
C LEU A 4 -6.80 -6.47 -3.98
N ASP A 5 -6.67 -5.51 -4.89
CA ASP A 5 -5.44 -5.21 -5.61
C ASP A 5 -4.80 -3.92 -5.06
N VAL A 6 -3.46 -3.86 -5.03
CA VAL A 6 -2.73 -2.65 -4.67
C VAL A 6 -2.60 -1.78 -5.91
N LEU A 7 -3.26 -0.61 -5.92
CA LEU A 7 -3.11 0.35 -7.02
C LEU A 7 -1.80 1.15 -6.89
N GLY A 8 -1.38 1.40 -5.65
CA GLY A 8 -0.06 1.94 -5.33
C GLY A 8 -0.09 2.98 -4.24
N VAL A 9 1.06 3.63 -4.06
CA VAL A 9 1.26 4.69 -3.07
C VAL A 9 1.11 6.07 -3.73
N ARG A 10 0.44 7.00 -3.04
CA ARG A 10 0.24 8.39 -3.43
C ARG A 10 0.59 9.31 -2.27
N VAL A 11 0.83 10.58 -2.54
CA VAL A 11 1.02 11.61 -1.51
C VAL A 11 -0.13 12.60 -1.62
N GLU A 12 -0.88 12.74 -0.54
CA GLU A 12 -1.98 13.71 -0.45
C GLU A 12 -1.42 15.13 -0.29
N MET A 13 -1.95 16.07 -1.07
CA MET A 13 -1.62 17.49 -0.96
C MET A 13 -2.77 18.26 -0.30
N PRO A 14 -2.51 19.25 0.58
CA PRO A 14 -1.19 19.82 0.92
C PRO A 14 -0.49 19.13 2.10
N THR A 15 -1.13 18.13 2.73
CA THR A 15 -0.67 17.51 3.97
C THR A 15 0.64 16.73 3.82
N SER A 16 1.03 16.41 2.58
CA SER A 16 2.19 15.58 2.22
C SER A 16 2.16 14.21 2.91
N GLN A 17 0.96 13.70 3.19
CA GLN A 17 0.78 12.41 3.84
C GLN A 17 0.67 11.29 2.81
N PRO A 18 1.46 10.21 2.95
CA PRO A 18 1.35 9.06 2.06
C PRO A 18 0.06 8.27 2.27
N ILE A 19 -0.53 7.81 1.18
CA ILE A 19 -1.72 6.95 1.13
C ILE A 19 -1.37 5.74 0.26
N VAL A 20 -1.67 4.53 0.73
CA VAL A 20 -1.77 3.35 -0.14
C VAL A 20 -3.22 3.16 -0.55
N LEU A 21 -3.45 3.01 -1.85
CA LEU A 21 -4.78 2.81 -2.41
C LEU A 21 -4.97 1.35 -2.80
N LEU A 22 -5.99 0.71 -2.22
CA LEU A 22 -6.42 -0.63 -2.58
C LEU A 22 -7.72 -0.57 -3.39
N ARG A 23 -7.94 -1.53 -4.29
CA ARG A 23 -9.17 -1.65 -5.10
C ARG A 23 -9.78 -3.02 -4.92
N GLU A 24 -11.09 -3.09 -4.69
CA GLU A 24 -11.83 -4.35 -4.77
C GLU A 24 -11.77 -4.93 -6.18
N ARG A 25 -11.28 -6.16 -6.34
CA ARG A 25 -11.04 -6.75 -7.68
C ARG A 25 -12.34 -7.00 -8.45
N ASP A 26 -13.37 -7.47 -7.75
CA ASP A 26 -14.67 -7.83 -8.32
C ASP A 26 -15.74 -6.75 -8.06
N GLY A 27 -15.32 -5.53 -7.75
CA GLY A 27 -16.20 -4.40 -7.42
C GLY A 27 -15.61 -3.06 -7.86
N GLY A 28 -16.29 -1.96 -7.55
CA GLY A 28 -15.87 -0.59 -7.89
C GLY A 28 -15.31 0.22 -6.72
N ARG A 29 -15.10 -0.43 -5.56
CA ARG A 29 -14.72 0.25 -4.32
C ARG A 29 -13.21 0.38 -4.19
N HIS A 30 -12.80 1.57 -3.76
CA HIS A 30 -11.43 1.91 -3.42
C HIS A 30 -11.29 2.13 -1.92
N VAL A 31 -10.20 1.64 -1.34
CA VAL A 31 -9.91 1.74 0.10
C VAL A 31 -8.62 2.54 0.27
N PRO A 32 -8.70 3.84 0.59
CA PRO A 32 -7.53 4.64 0.92
C PRO A 32 -7.07 4.35 2.34
N ILE A 33 -5.76 4.16 2.53
CA ILE A 33 -5.17 3.94 3.85
C ILE A 33 -3.97 4.87 4.00
N TRP A 34 -4.08 5.84 4.92
CA TRP A 34 -2.96 6.70 5.29
C TRP A 34 -1.88 5.90 6.00
N ILE A 35 -0.64 6.09 5.59
CA ILE A 35 0.54 5.38 6.09
C ILE A 35 1.69 6.34 6.31
N GLY A 36 2.68 5.91 7.10
CA GLY A 36 3.91 6.68 7.28
C GLY A 36 4.80 6.62 6.04
N ALA A 37 5.76 7.55 5.96
CA ALA A 37 6.73 7.61 4.86
C ALA A 37 7.58 6.34 4.75
N ALA A 38 7.97 5.74 5.88
CA ALA A 38 8.76 4.51 5.88
C ALA A 38 7.96 3.33 5.29
N GLU A 39 6.68 3.20 5.66
CA GLU A 39 5.78 2.21 5.10
C GLU A 39 5.53 2.43 3.60
N ALA A 40 5.32 3.69 3.20
CA ALA A 40 5.15 4.08 1.80
C ALA A 40 6.33 3.64 0.94
N THR A 41 7.56 3.94 1.38
CA THR A 41 8.78 3.48 0.68
C THR A 41 8.86 1.96 0.61
N ALA A 42 8.55 1.25 1.69
CA ALA A 42 8.61 -0.21 1.72
C ALA A 42 7.61 -0.89 0.76
N ILE A 43 6.42 -0.28 0.59
CA ILE A 43 5.39 -0.73 -0.36
C ILE A 43 5.81 -0.38 -1.79
N ALA A 44 6.26 0.85 -2.05
CA ALA A 44 6.68 1.30 -3.38
C ALA A 44 7.81 0.42 -3.94
N TYR A 45 8.85 0.15 -3.14
CA TYR A 45 9.95 -0.71 -3.55
C TYR A 45 9.51 -2.13 -3.92
N ALA A 46 8.55 -2.70 -3.18
CA ALA A 46 8.01 -4.00 -3.52
C ALA A 46 7.14 -3.98 -4.77
N GLN A 47 6.35 -2.92 -4.96
CA GLN A 47 5.51 -2.77 -6.14
C GLN A 47 6.34 -2.61 -7.42
N GLU A 48 7.46 -1.89 -7.33
CA GLU A 48 8.42 -1.70 -8.43
C GLU A 48 9.36 -2.90 -8.65
N GLY A 49 9.32 -3.90 -7.76
CA GLY A 49 10.20 -5.06 -7.84
C GLY A 49 11.68 -4.72 -7.64
N VAL A 50 11.98 -3.66 -6.87
CA VAL A 50 13.35 -3.23 -6.57
C VAL A 50 14.02 -4.29 -5.69
N GLU A 51 15.13 -4.84 -6.17
CA GLU A 51 15.97 -5.75 -5.40
C GLU A 51 17.11 -4.99 -4.72
N PRO A 52 17.05 -4.77 -3.38
CA PRO A 52 18.08 -4.02 -2.67
C PRO A 52 19.38 -4.84 -2.54
N PRO A 53 20.55 -4.20 -2.43
CA PRO A 53 21.83 -4.90 -2.29
C PRO A 53 21.95 -5.72 -0.99
N ARG A 54 21.10 -5.41 0.01
CA ARG A 54 20.93 -6.14 1.25
C ARG A 54 19.43 -6.22 1.58
N PRO A 55 18.94 -7.32 2.16
CA PRO A 55 17.53 -7.45 2.55
C PRO A 55 17.10 -6.31 3.48
N LEU A 56 15.97 -5.67 3.15
CA LEU A 56 15.28 -4.74 4.04
C LEU A 56 14.44 -5.52 5.06
N THR A 57 13.74 -4.82 5.94
CA THR A 57 12.99 -5.43 7.04
C THR A 57 11.92 -6.41 6.57
N HIS A 58 11.14 -6.06 5.54
CA HIS A 58 10.11 -6.95 5.01
C HIS A 58 10.70 -8.14 4.24
N ASP A 59 11.85 -7.96 3.58
CA ASP A 59 12.57 -9.06 2.92
C ASP A 59 13.09 -10.06 3.97
N LEU A 60 13.72 -9.55 5.04
CA LEU A 60 14.15 -10.36 6.17
C LEU A 60 12.98 -11.13 6.81
N LEU A 61 11.80 -10.51 6.93
CA LEU A 61 10.64 -11.17 7.53
C LEU A 61 10.11 -12.30 6.62
N VAL A 62 10.10 -12.10 5.30
CA VAL A 62 9.78 -13.17 4.34
C VAL A 62 10.76 -14.34 4.49
N ASP A 63 12.07 -14.06 4.56
CA ASP A 63 13.10 -15.08 4.77
C ASP A 63 12.91 -15.82 6.10
N VAL A 64 12.54 -15.12 7.17
CA VAL A 64 12.27 -15.72 8.49
C VAL A 64 11.07 -16.67 8.44
N ILE A 65 9.97 -16.26 7.79
CA ILE A 65 8.77 -17.09 7.62
C ILE A 65 9.12 -18.36 6.84
N ALA A 66 9.86 -18.22 5.74
CA ALA A 66 10.32 -19.35 4.93
C ALA A 66 11.28 -20.27 5.70
N ALA A 67 12.22 -19.71 6.48
CA ALA A 67 13.20 -20.48 7.24
C ALA A 67 12.58 -21.34 8.34
N VAL A 68 11.42 -20.95 8.87
CA VAL A 68 10.65 -21.77 9.82
C VAL A 68 9.69 -22.74 9.14
N GLY A 69 9.76 -22.87 7.81
CA GLY A 69 8.96 -23.81 7.01
C GLY A 69 7.50 -23.39 6.88
N ARG A 70 7.24 -22.09 6.79
CA ARG A 70 5.91 -21.51 6.62
C ARG A 70 5.84 -20.61 5.39
N GLU A 71 4.61 -20.36 4.94
CA GLU A 71 4.33 -19.44 3.83
C GLU A 71 3.22 -18.46 4.25
N LEU A 72 3.39 -17.19 3.92
CA LEU A 72 2.30 -16.21 4.04
C LEU A 72 1.34 -16.42 2.88
N THR A 73 0.08 -16.76 3.16
CA THR A 73 -0.91 -17.06 2.10
C THR A 73 -1.89 -15.91 1.91
N THR A 74 -2.30 -15.26 2.99
CA THR A 74 -3.32 -14.21 2.96
C THR A 74 -3.00 -13.10 3.95
N VAL A 75 -3.29 -11.86 3.55
CA VAL A 75 -3.36 -10.68 4.40
C VAL A 75 -4.81 -10.26 4.46
N ARG A 76 -5.39 -10.32 5.66
CA ARG A 76 -6.81 -10.10 5.92
C ARG A 76 -6.99 -8.76 6.61
N ILE A 77 -7.73 -7.84 6.01
CA ILE A 77 -8.11 -6.57 6.62
C ILE A 77 -9.45 -6.80 7.31
N ASP A 78 -9.41 -6.90 8.64
CA ASP A 78 -10.50 -7.42 9.45
C ASP A 78 -11.52 -6.35 9.83
N ALA A 79 -11.03 -5.19 10.26
CA ALA A 79 -11.84 -4.12 10.82
C ALA A 79 -11.18 -2.75 10.65
N VAL A 80 -12.00 -1.70 10.73
CA VAL A 80 -11.57 -0.33 10.98
C VAL A 80 -12.18 0.09 12.31
N LEU A 81 -11.34 0.59 13.22
CA LEU A 81 -11.78 1.06 14.54
C LEU A 81 -11.22 2.45 14.73
N GLU A 82 -12.10 3.44 14.86
CA GLU A 82 -11.69 4.86 15.01
C GLU A 82 -10.72 5.31 13.90
N GLY A 83 -10.94 4.86 12.67
CA GLY A 83 -10.08 5.14 11.51
C GLY A 83 -8.79 4.33 11.45
N VAL A 84 -8.54 3.43 12.40
CA VAL A 84 -7.36 2.56 12.41
C VAL A 84 -7.72 1.21 11.82
N PHE A 85 -7.03 0.83 10.74
CA PHE A 85 -7.20 -0.47 10.12
C PHE A 85 -6.46 -1.57 10.90
N HIS A 86 -7.13 -2.69 11.11
CA HIS A 86 -6.57 -3.90 11.71
C HIS A 86 -6.43 -4.97 10.64
N ALA A 87 -5.25 -5.56 10.54
CA ALA A 87 -4.98 -6.66 9.63
C ALA A 87 -4.44 -7.89 10.36
N THR A 88 -4.60 -9.04 9.70
CA THR A 88 -4.09 -10.33 10.15
C THR A 88 -3.33 -10.98 9.00
N LEU A 89 -2.09 -11.39 9.26
CA LEU A 89 -1.33 -12.27 8.37
C LEU A 89 -1.78 -13.71 8.64
N VAL A 90 -2.12 -14.45 7.59
CA VAL A 90 -2.55 -15.85 7.67
C VAL A 90 -1.52 -16.71 6.97
N LEU A 91 -0.88 -17.60 7.73
CA LEU A 91 0.09 -18.56 7.21
C LEU A 91 -0.60 -19.80 6.65
N ASP A 92 0.15 -20.61 5.91
CA ASP A 92 -0.29 -21.86 5.27
C ASP A 92 -0.84 -22.92 6.25
N ASP A 93 -0.38 -22.92 7.50
CA ASP A 93 -0.88 -23.80 8.56
C ASP A 93 -2.09 -23.25 9.32
N GLY A 94 -2.62 -22.09 8.90
CA GLY A 94 -3.72 -21.39 9.54
C GLY A 94 -3.32 -20.54 10.74
N THR A 95 -2.01 -20.39 11.04
CA THR A 95 -1.54 -19.45 12.05
C THR A 95 -1.92 -18.02 11.68
N GLU A 96 -2.52 -17.30 12.62
CA GLU A 96 -2.94 -15.91 12.46
C GLU A 96 -2.04 -14.98 13.29
N ILE A 97 -1.49 -13.94 12.65
CA ILE A 97 -0.60 -12.96 13.28
C ILE A 97 -1.16 -11.56 13.08
N SER A 98 -1.44 -10.85 14.17
CA SER A 98 -1.88 -9.45 14.12
C SER A 98 -0.83 -8.58 13.43
N SER A 99 -1.27 -7.70 12.55
CA SER A 99 -0.41 -6.80 11.78
C SER A 99 -1.08 -5.46 11.50
N ARG A 100 -0.27 -4.45 11.21
CA ARG A 100 -0.77 -3.23 10.57
C ARG A 100 -1.06 -3.53 9.10
N THR A 101 -2.05 -2.87 8.53
CA THR A 101 -2.38 -3.08 7.11
C THR A 101 -1.22 -2.75 6.19
N SER A 102 -0.43 -1.71 6.50
CA SER A 102 0.76 -1.33 5.71
C SER A 102 1.81 -2.45 5.65
N ASP A 103 2.11 -3.09 6.78
CA ASP A 103 3.06 -4.20 6.84
C ASP A 103 2.54 -5.42 6.08
N GLY A 104 1.24 -5.72 6.23
CA GLY A 104 0.59 -6.78 5.47
C GLY A 104 0.69 -6.54 3.96
N VAL A 105 0.35 -5.35 3.48
CA VAL A 105 0.46 -5.00 2.05
C VAL A 105 1.90 -5.14 1.56
N ALA A 106 2.88 -4.64 2.31
CA ALA A 106 4.30 -4.74 1.95
C ALA A 106 4.80 -6.20 1.85
N LEU A 107 4.30 -7.10 2.71
CA LEU A 107 4.62 -8.53 2.65
C LEU A 107 3.87 -9.24 1.52
N ALA A 108 2.60 -8.90 1.29
CA ALA A 108 1.80 -9.48 0.22
C ALA A 108 2.41 -9.22 -1.17
N LEU A 109 2.89 -7.99 -1.41
CA LEU A 109 3.57 -7.65 -2.67
C LEU A 109 4.85 -8.47 -2.89
N ARG A 110 5.58 -8.82 -1.83
CA ARG A 110 6.82 -9.61 -1.91
C ARG A 110 6.57 -11.10 -2.06
N THR A 111 5.51 -11.61 -1.43
CA THR A 111 5.21 -13.05 -1.35
C THR A 111 4.20 -13.51 -2.39
N GLY A 112 3.44 -12.60 -2.98
CA GLY A 112 2.27 -12.92 -3.79
C GLY A 112 1.05 -13.33 -2.98
N ALA A 113 1.08 -13.19 -1.64
CA ALA A 113 -0.07 -13.48 -0.79
C ALA A 113 -1.29 -12.63 -1.17
N GLN A 114 -2.48 -13.20 -1.02
CA GLN A 114 -3.71 -12.48 -1.35
C GLN A 114 -3.99 -11.40 -0.31
N ILE A 115 -4.42 -10.22 -0.74
CA ILE A 115 -4.98 -9.20 0.17
C ILE A 115 -6.50 -9.31 0.09
N VAL A 116 -7.17 -9.42 1.23
CA VAL A 116 -8.63 -9.50 1.30
C VAL A 116 -9.16 -8.59 2.40
N ALA A 117 -10.38 -8.06 2.24
CA ALA A 117 -11.07 -7.30 3.27
C ALA A 117 -12.46 -7.87 3.58
N THR A 118 -12.96 -7.64 4.79
CA THR A 118 -14.36 -7.92 5.13
C THR A 118 -15.30 -6.98 4.38
N ASP A 119 -16.53 -7.42 4.11
CA ASP A 119 -17.55 -6.55 3.54
C ASP A 119 -17.83 -5.35 4.46
N ALA A 120 -17.79 -5.55 5.79
CA ALA A 120 -17.94 -4.47 6.77
C ALA A 120 -16.87 -3.37 6.61
N VAL A 121 -15.59 -3.73 6.41
CA VAL A 121 -14.54 -2.75 6.12
C VAL A 121 -14.85 -2.00 4.82
N LEU A 122 -15.21 -2.72 3.75
CA LEU A 122 -15.49 -2.09 2.46
C LEU A 122 -16.74 -1.22 2.47
N ASP A 123 -17.75 -1.57 3.25
CA ASP A 123 -18.97 -0.79 3.40
C ASP A 123 -18.72 0.47 4.26
N GLU A 124 -17.76 0.42 5.19
CA GLU A 124 -17.43 1.55 6.07
C GLU A 124 -16.52 2.58 5.40
N VAL A 125 -15.48 2.14 4.69
CA VAL A 125 -14.44 3.03 4.14
C VAL A 125 -14.30 2.97 2.61
N GLY A 126 -15.00 2.06 1.95
CA GLY A 126 -14.92 1.92 0.50
C GLY A 126 -15.57 3.09 -0.21
N ILE A 127 -14.84 3.70 -1.13
CA ILE A 127 -15.32 4.78 -1.99
C ILE A 127 -15.63 4.16 -3.35
N GLU A 128 -16.89 4.23 -3.78
CA GLU A 128 -17.26 3.84 -5.14
C GLU A 128 -16.73 4.88 -6.12
N SER A 129 -15.92 4.46 -7.09
CA SER A 129 -15.59 5.34 -8.21
C SER A 129 -16.82 5.48 -9.10
N SER A 130 -17.25 6.72 -9.33
CA SER A 130 -18.18 7.01 -10.42
C SER A 130 -17.43 7.00 -11.75
N ASP A 131 -18.08 6.62 -12.85
CA ASP A 131 -17.48 6.58 -14.20
C ASP A 131 -16.85 7.93 -14.63
N GLU A 132 -17.20 9.06 -13.97
CA GLU A 132 -16.62 10.38 -14.21
C GLU A 132 -15.24 10.59 -13.53
N GLU A 133 -14.93 9.85 -12.47
CA GLU A 133 -13.63 9.91 -11.78
C GLU A 133 -12.56 9.03 -12.44
N GLU A 134 -12.95 8.02 -13.22
CA GLU A 134 -12.00 7.22 -14.00
C GLU A 134 -11.29 8.07 -15.08
N ASP A 135 -11.99 9.05 -15.66
CA ASP A 135 -11.43 10.03 -16.61
C ASP A 135 -10.47 11.01 -15.92
N GLU A 136 -10.74 11.40 -14.67
CA GLU A 136 -9.84 12.22 -13.86
C GLU A 136 -8.58 11.43 -13.46
N VAL A 137 -8.74 10.15 -13.07
CA VAL A 137 -7.64 9.24 -12.74
C VAL A 137 -6.81 8.89 -13.98
N ALA A 138 -7.42 8.76 -15.15
CA ALA A 138 -6.73 8.54 -16.41
C ALA A 138 -5.92 9.77 -16.84
N LYS A 139 -6.48 10.97 -16.77
CA LYS A 139 -5.76 12.23 -17.01
C LYS A 139 -4.63 12.45 -16.01
N PHE A 140 -4.82 12.03 -14.75
CA PHE A 140 -3.80 12.08 -13.73
C PHE A 140 -2.66 11.07 -13.98
N LYS A 141 -2.96 9.88 -14.51
CA LYS A 141 -1.94 8.92 -14.97
C LYS A 141 -1.13 9.45 -16.16
N GLU A 142 -1.78 10.11 -17.12
CA GLU A 142 -1.12 10.72 -18.27
C GLU A 142 -0.17 11.87 -17.85
N PHE A 143 -0.55 12.65 -16.82
CA PHE A 143 0.32 13.64 -16.20
C PHE A 143 1.54 13.01 -15.50
N LEU A 144 1.38 11.85 -14.84
CA LEU A 144 2.48 11.15 -14.15
C LEU A 144 3.52 10.57 -15.12
N ASP A 145 3.15 10.28 -16.38
CA ASP A 145 4.09 9.82 -17.40
C ASP A 145 4.93 10.98 -17.99
N GLU A 146 4.48 12.24 -17.84
CA GLU A 146 5.19 13.42 -18.35
C GLU A 146 6.12 14.09 -17.33
N VAL A 147 5.91 13.87 -16.02
CA VAL A 147 6.70 14.54 -14.97
C VAL A 147 7.83 13.63 -14.48
N SER A 148 9.06 14.13 -14.53
CA SER A 148 10.25 13.41 -14.08
C SER A 148 10.61 13.75 -12.63
N PRO A 149 11.33 12.88 -11.92
CA PRO A 149 11.79 13.15 -10.55
C PRO A 149 12.64 14.43 -10.42
N GLU A 150 13.27 14.88 -11.51
CA GLU A 150 14.12 16.06 -11.58
C GLU A 150 13.33 17.37 -11.52
N ASP A 151 12.02 17.35 -11.84
CA ASP A 151 11.13 18.52 -11.76
C ASP A 151 10.76 18.90 -10.31
N PHE A 152 11.15 18.06 -9.33
CA PHE A 152 10.87 18.25 -7.91
C PHE A 152 12.08 18.77 -7.11
N GLU A 153 13.22 19.05 -7.73
CA GLU A 153 14.33 19.75 -7.08
C GLU A 153 14.06 21.27 -7.05
N ALA A 154 13.75 21.79 -5.87
CA ALA A 154 13.62 23.24 -5.65
C ALA A 154 14.98 23.94 -5.91
N PRO A 155 14.99 25.15 -6.50
CA PRO A 155 16.23 25.90 -6.65
C PRO A 155 16.80 26.24 -5.27
N ASP A 156 18.10 25.97 -5.07
CA ASP A 156 18.86 26.39 -3.89
C ASP A 156 18.69 27.90 -3.65
N GLU A 157 17.89 28.29 -2.66
CA GLU A 157 17.86 29.67 -2.17
C GLU A 157 19.10 29.89 -1.28
N ASP A 158 20.13 30.54 -1.84
CA ASP A 158 21.24 31.09 -1.07
C ASP A 158 20.71 32.05 0.02
N PRO A 159 21.16 31.94 1.29
CA PRO A 159 20.73 32.84 2.34
C PRO A 159 21.25 34.27 2.07
N PRO A 160 20.50 35.32 2.45
CA PRO A 160 20.90 36.68 2.14
C PRO A 160 22.16 37.07 2.94
N ALA A 161 23.19 37.53 2.23
CA ALA A 161 24.37 38.11 2.83
C ALA A 161 24.02 39.46 3.47
N THR A 162 24.32 39.60 4.77
CA THR A 162 24.33 40.88 5.49
C THR A 162 25.60 41.69 5.21
#